data_AF-A0A2W7KQ22-F1
#
_entry.id   AF-A0A2W7KQ22-F1
#
_cell.length_a   1.000
_cell.length_b   1.000
_cell.length_c   1.000
_cell.angle_alpha   90.00
_cell.angle_beta   90.00
_cell.angle_gamma   90.00
#
_symmetry.space_group_name_H-M   'P 1'
#
loop_
_entity.id
_entity.type
_entity.pdbx_description
1 polymer ?
#
loop_
_entity_poly.entity_id
_entity_poly.type
_entity_poly.pdbx_seq_one_letter_code
_entity_poly.pdbx_strand_id
1 'polypeptide(L)'
;MPQPAPRSTRRLDPLDRALPFHSSEEAWFWTMSALTARRDGARVAAGRGEVLRPCEPDDVILVLDRLYRQRRIQLAHVRVMRVWGERHTVPDARFAPERGDAKLWTEAMQRLDWPLRIKGIVSGDGVFPRPEEACTIVPLR
;
A
#
# COMPACT_ATOMS: atom_id res chain seq x y z
N MET A 1 -39.15 2.34 -35.56
CA MET A 1 -38.48 2.03 -34.29
C MET A 1 -37.02 2.45 -34.41
N PRO A 2 -36.50 3.41 -33.63
CA PRO A 2 -35.10 3.81 -33.74
C PRO A 2 -34.20 2.87 -32.92
N GLN A 3 -33.13 2.40 -33.55
CA GLN A 3 -32.07 1.56 -32.96
C GLN A 3 -31.37 2.26 -31.78
N PRO A 4 -31.02 1.55 -30.68
CA PRO A 4 -30.20 2.11 -29.63
C PRO A 4 -28.75 2.28 -30.10
N ALA A 5 -28.19 3.47 -29.90
CA ALA A 5 -26.80 3.81 -30.20
C ALA A 5 -25.81 2.88 -29.49
N PRO A 6 -24.65 2.56 -30.10
CA PRO A 6 -23.60 1.80 -29.44
C PRO A 6 -23.12 2.57 -28.20
N ARG A 7 -23.16 1.89 -27.05
CA ARG A 7 -22.62 2.40 -25.78
C ARG A 7 -21.16 2.78 -26.01
N SER A 8 -20.87 4.08 -25.88
CA SER A 8 -19.53 4.66 -25.91
C SER A 8 -18.59 3.81 -25.04
N THR A 9 -17.72 3.02 -25.67
CA THR A 9 -16.53 2.48 -25.04
C THR A 9 -15.69 3.68 -24.62
N ARG A 10 -15.61 3.92 -23.30
CA ARG A 10 -14.63 4.87 -22.74
C ARG A 10 -13.27 4.47 -23.29
N ARG A 11 -12.68 5.32 -24.13
CA ARG A 11 -11.23 5.28 -24.39
C ARG A 11 -10.55 5.47 -23.05
N LEU A 12 -9.71 4.51 -22.67
CA LEU A 12 -8.79 4.69 -21.56
C LEU A 12 -7.68 5.63 -22.06
N ASP A 13 -7.48 6.74 -21.36
CA ASP A 13 -6.39 7.68 -21.60
C ASP A 13 -5.06 7.10 -21.03
N PRO A 14 -3.88 7.58 -21.49
CA PRO A 14 -2.54 6.99 -21.21
C PRO A 14 -2.02 7.10 -19.76
N LEU A 15 -2.90 7.09 -18.76
CA LEU A 15 -2.62 6.61 -17.40
C LEU A 15 -2.52 5.05 -17.36
N ASP A 16 -2.73 4.40 -18.50
CA ASP A 16 -2.75 2.95 -18.79
C ASP A 16 -1.45 2.16 -18.51
N ARG A 17 -0.55 2.63 -17.64
CA ARG A 17 0.57 1.83 -17.15
C ARG A 17 0.97 2.07 -15.69
N ALA A 18 0.14 2.75 -14.92
CA ALA A 18 0.33 2.82 -13.47
C ALA A 18 -0.04 1.48 -12.83
N LEU A 19 0.93 0.75 -12.28
CA LEU A 19 0.65 -0.53 -11.62
C LEU A 19 0.22 -0.30 -10.17
N PRO A 20 -1.06 -0.55 -9.81
CA PRO A 20 -1.47 -0.52 -8.42
C PRO A 20 -0.68 -1.54 -7.59
N PHE A 21 -0.54 -1.27 -6.31
CA PHE A 21 0.08 -2.20 -5.36
C PHE A 21 -0.81 -3.44 -5.17
N HIS A 22 -0.21 -4.59 -4.91
CA HIS A 22 -0.92 -5.83 -4.64
C HIS A 22 -1.61 -5.81 -3.27
N SER A 23 -1.02 -5.12 -2.28
CA SER A 23 -1.60 -4.97 -0.95
C SER A 23 -1.34 -3.61 -0.32
N SER A 24 -2.06 -3.32 0.76
CA SER A 24 -1.81 -2.15 1.60
C SER A 24 -0.42 -2.18 2.25
N GLU A 25 0.13 -3.37 2.56
CA GLU A 25 1.50 -3.45 3.10
C GLU A 25 2.54 -3.09 2.07
N GLU A 26 2.41 -3.56 0.84
CA GLU A 26 3.35 -3.20 -0.23
C GLU A 26 3.37 -1.67 -0.44
N ALA A 27 2.19 -1.05 -0.50
CA ALA A 27 2.05 0.40 -0.58
C ALA A 27 2.69 1.11 0.64
N TRP A 28 2.51 0.57 1.85
CA TRP A 28 3.07 1.13 3.07
C TRP A 28 4.59 1.01 3.13
N PHE A 29 5.15 -0.15 2.82
CA PHE A 29 6.60 -0.36 2.78
C PHE A 29 7.27 0.51 1.72
N TRP A 30 6.66 0.64 0.54
CA TRP A 30 7.11 1.57 -0.48
C TRP A 30 7.12 3.03 0.02
N THR A 31 6.05 3.43 0.72
CA THR A 31 5.96 4.75 1.35
C THR A 31 7.09 4.95 2.37
N MET A 32 7.35 3.96 3.22
CA MET A 32 8.39 4.01 4.24
C MET A 32 9.80 4.06 3.66
N SER A 33 10.06 3.32 2.58
CA SER A 33 11.30 3.43 1.80
C SER A 33 11.50 4.86 1.27
N ALA A 34 10.47 5.46 0.68
CA ALA A 34 10.54 6.82 0.17
C ALA A 34 10.74 7.87 1.28
N LEU A 35 10.06 7.73 2.41
CA LEU A 35 10.21 8.62 3.57
C LEU A 35 11.61 8.49 4.21
N THR A 36 12.14 7.28 4.30
CA THR A 36 13.49 7.03 4.83
C THR A 36 14.54 7.64 3.91
N ALA A 37 14.44 7.43 2.60
CA ALA A 37 15.34 8.05 1.63
C ALA A 37 15.29 9.59 1.68
N ARG A 38 14.08 10.18 1.80
CA ARG A 38 13.92 11.64 2.00
C ARG A 38 14.59 12.13 3.29
N ARG A 39 14.47 11.38 4.40
CA ARG A 39 15.12 11.71 5.68
C ARG A 39 16.64 11.65 5.57
N ASP A 40 17.16 10.68 4.84
CA ASP A 40 18.60 10.45 4.68
C ASP A 40 19.24 11.43 3.65
N GLY A 41 18.49 12.46 3.24
CA GLY A 41 18.97 13.54 2.38
C GLY A 41 18.91 13.23 0.89
N ALA A 42 18.45 12.03 0.50
CA ALA A 42 18.20 11.74 -0.90
C ALA A 42 16.95 12.50 -1.36
N ARG A 43 17.11 13.38 -2.36
CA ARG A 43 15.96 13.95 -3.06
C ARG A 43 15.34 12.85 -3.91
N VAL A 44 14.41 12.11 -3.34
CA VAL A 44 13.56 11.16 -4.07
C VAL A 44 12.74 11.99 -5.07
N ALA A 45 13.23 12.07 -6.31
CA ALA A 45 12.50 12.67 -7.40
C ALA A 45 11.40 11.69 -7.83
N ALA A 46 10.15 12.15 -7.82
CA ALA A 46 9.02 11.45 -8.41
C ALA A 46 9.39 10.96 -9.83
N GLY A 47 9.12 9.69 -10.13
CA GLY A 47 9.37 9.11 -11.45
C GLY A 47 10.73 8.42 -11.68
N ARG A 48 11.56 8.22 -10.64
CA ARG A 48 12.77 7.36 -10.74
C ARG A 48 12.61 5.92 -10.23
N GLY A 49 11.42 5.55 -9.77
CA GLY A 49 11.11 4.13 -9.60
C GLY A 49 10.99 3.49 -10.98
N GLU A 50 11.52 2.28 -11.17
CA GLU A 50 11.36 1.49 -12.41
C GLU A 50 9.88 1.30 -12.80
N VAL A 51 8.96 1.50 -11.86
CA VAL A 51 7.53 1.34 -12.03
C VAL A 51 6.83 2.68 -11.81
N LEU A 52 6.06 3.11 -12.81
CA LEU A 52 5.12 4.22 -12.68
C LEU A 52 4.00 3.78 -11.71
N ARG A 53 3.92 4.42 -10.54
CA ARG A 53 2.89 4.13 -9.52
C ARG A 53 1.76 5.17 -9.60
N PRO A 54 0.51 4.79 -9.27
CA PRO A 54 -0.65 5.68 -9.38
C PRO A 54 -0.73 6.75 -8.27
N CYS A 55 0.21 6.76 -7.32
CA CYS A 55 0.23 7.69 -6.20
C CYS A 55 1.65 8.06 -5.77
N GLU A 56 1.76 9.19 -5.08
CA GLU A 56 2.98 9.61 -4.36
C GLU A 56 2.99 9.06 -2.92
N PRO A 57 4.16 8.96 -2.27
CA PRO A 57 4.25 8.52 -0.87
C PRO A 57 3.39 9.37 0.07
N ASP A 58 3.30 10.68 -0.22
CA ASP A 58 2.52 11.63 0.56
C ASP A 58 1.01 11.35 0.48
N ASP A 59 0.51 10.75 -0.61
CA ASP A 59 -0.91 10.38 -0.74
C ASP A 59 -1.29 9.29 0.27
N VAL A 60 -0.42 8.31 0.48
CA VAL A 60 -0.63 7.24 1.48
C VAL A 60 -0.61 7.83 2.89
N ILE A 61 0.29 8.77 3.17
CA ILE A 61 0.34 9.49 4.45
C ILE A 61 -0.90 10.36 4.67
N LEU A 62 -1.42 11.03 3.63
CA LEU A 62 -2.65 11.82 3.73
C LEU A 62 -3.87 10.93 4.03
N VAL A 63 -3.94 9.72 3.46
CA VAL A 63 -4.97 8.75 3.79
C VAL A 63 -4.86 8.30 5.24
N LEU A 64 -3.66 7.98 5.71
CA LEU A 64 -3.40 7.61 7.10
C LEU A 64 -3.78 8.74 8.07
N ASP A 65 -3.38 9.99 7.80
CA ASP A 65 -3.70 11.17 8.61
C ASP A 65 -5.21 11.36 8.72
N ARG A 66 -5.95 11.19 7.61
CA ARG A 66 -7.41 11.24 7.62
C ARG A 66 -8.02 10.18 8.54
N LEU A 67 -7.54 8.92 8.46
CA LEU A 67 -8.01 7.84 9.33
C LEU A 67 -7.68 8.09 10.80
N TYR A 68 -6.53 8.68 11.08
CA TYR A 68 -6.11 9.07 12.42
C TYR A 68 -7.01 10.18 12.99
N ARG A 69 -7.28 11.24 12.22
CA ARG A 69 -8.21 12.31 12.62
C ARG A 69 -9.63 11.82 12.87
N GLN A 70 -10.07 10.82 12.12
CA GLN A 70 -11.37 10.16 12.32
C GLN A 70 -11.37 9.17 13.50
N ARG A 71 -10.25 9.02 14.22
CA ARG A 71 -10.05 8.04 15.30
C ARG A 71 -10.28 6.58 14.88
N ARG A 72 -10.24 6.30 13.57
CA ARG A 72 -10.31 4.93 13.04
C ARG A 72 -8.99 4.20 13.23
N ILE A 73 -7.88 4.93 13.09
CA ILE A 73 -6.54 4.48 13.44
C ILE A 73 -6.11 5.28 14.67
N GLN A 74 -5.60 4.60 15.69
CA GLN A 74 -5.13 5.23 16.93
C GLN A 74 -3.61 5.40 16.93
N LEU A 75 -3.08 6.19 17.86
CA LEU A 75 -1.63 6.42 17.98
C LEU A 75 -0.84 5.11 18.14
N ALA A 76 -1.38 4.11 18.86
CA ALA A 76 -0.77 2.80 19.00
C ALA A 76 -0.56 2.09 17.65
N HIS A 77 -1.57 2.15 16.77
CA HIS A 77 -1.48 1.62 15.42
C HIS A 77 -0.39 2.33 14.60
N VAL A 78 -0.40 3.66 14.60
CA VAL A 78 0.59 4.47 13.85
C VAL A 78 2.02 4.17 14.32
N ARG A 79 2.23 4.00 15.63
CA ARG A 79 3.53 3.63 16.20
C ARG A 79 4.01 2.28 15.67
N VAL A 80 3.15 1.25 15.72
CA VAL A 80 3.45 -0.09 15.20
C VAL A 80 3.73 -0.02 13.69
N MET A 81 2.86 0.64 12.92
CA MET A 81 3.06 0.84 11.47
C MET A 81 4.41 1.47 11.15
N ARG A 82 4.85 2.46 11.94
CA ARG A 82 6.14 3.12 11.76
C ARG A 82 7.31 2.20 12.09
N VAL A 83 7.30 1.55 13.26
CA VAL A 83 8.40 0.67 13.70
C VAL A 83 8.62 -0.47 12.72
N TRP A 84 7.55 -1.15 12.31
CA TRP A 84 7.61 -2.30 11.40
C TRP A 84 7.79 -1.87 9.94
N GLY A 85 7.26 -0.71 9.58
CA GLY A 85 7.48 -0.08 8.28
C GLY A 85 8.95 0.28 8.02
N GLU A 86 9.63 0.88 9.01
CA GLU A 86 11.08 1.18 8.91
C GLU A 86 11.94 -0.10 8.82
N ARG A 87 11.48 -1.20 9.40
CA ARG A 87 12.14 -2.52 9.34
C ARG A 87 11.85 -3.28 8.04
N HIS A 88 10.92 -2.80 7.21
CA HIS A 88 10.42 -3.50 6.02
C HIS A 88 10.02 -4.96 6.30
N THR A 89 9.40 -5.21 7.46
CA THR A 89 8.96 -6.55 7.85
C THR A 89 7.64 -6.50 8.60
N VAL A 90 6.89 -7.59 8.56
CA VAL A 90 5.60 -7.74 9.25
C VAL A 90 5.85 -8.41 10.61
N PRO A 91 5.24 -7.91 11.70
CA PRO A 91 5.32 -8.55 13.02
C PRO A 91 4.77 -9.99 12.99
N ASP A 92 5.44 -10.91 13.67
CA ASP A 92 5.01 -12.32 13.73
C ASP A 92 4.08 -12.59 14.92
N ALA A 93 2.84 -12.98 14.63
CA ALA A 93 1.87 -13.38 15.65
C ALA A 93 2.25 -14.69 16.39
N ARG A 94 3.19 -15.48 15.88
CA ARG A 94 3.70 -16.69 16.55
C ARG A 94 4.66 -16.34 17.67
N PHE A 95 5.30 -15.17 17.62
CA PHE A 95 6.26 -14.73 18.63
C PHE A 95 5.58 -13.92 19.75
N ALA A 96 5.69 -14.41 20.99
CA ALA A 96 4.92 -13.89 22.13
C ALA A 96 5.06 -12.38 22.39
N PRO A 97 6.27 -11.79 22.31
CA PRO A 97 6.46 -10.34 22.42
C PRO A 97 5.83 -9.53 21.28
N GLU A 98 5.70 -10.10 20.08
CA GLU A 98 5.21 -9.40 18.89
C GLU A 98 3.71 -9.56 18.65
N ARG A 99 3.03 -10.45 19.38
CA ARG A 99 1.57 -10.68 19.22
C ARG A 99 0.73 -9.41 19.30
N GLY A 100 1.06 -8.51 20.22
CA GLY A 100 0.35 -7.23 20.36
C GLY A 100 0.52 -6.34 19.14
N ASP A 101 1.75 -6.25 18.65
CA ASP A 101 2.11 -5.51 17.45
C ASP A 101 1.49 -6.15 16.20
N ALA A 102 1.50 -7.47 16.09
CA ALA A 102 0.89 -8.20 14.97
C ALA A 102 -0.61 -7.91 14.85
N LYS A 103 -1.31 -7.86 15.99
CA LYS A 103 -2.72 -7.47 16.01
C LYS A 103 -2.92 -6.04 15.55
N LEU A 104 -2.19 -5.09 16.14
CA LEU A 104 -2.30 -3.66 15.79
C LEU A 104 -1.90 -3.39 14.32
N TRP A 105 -0.89 -4.07 13.82
CA TRP A 105 -0.46 -4.01 12.42
C TRP A 105 -1.57 -4.48 11.49
N THR A 106 -2.07 -5.70 11.70
CA THR A 106 -3.14 -6.28 10.88
C THR A 106 -4.37 -5.38 10.87
N GLU A 107 -4.76 -4.90 12.05
CA GLU A 107 -5.86 -3.96 12.25
C GLU A 107 -5.67 -2.64 11.51
N ALA A 108 -4.45 -2.13 11.44
CA ALA A 108 -4.14 -0.89 10.74
C ALA A 108 -4.14 -1.09 9.22
N MET A 109 -3.53 -2.17 8.73
CA MET A 109 -3.47 -2.50 7.30
C MET A 109 -4.87 -2.73 6.73
N GLN A 110 -5.74 -3.47 7.44
CA GLN A 110 -7.14 -3.65 7.05
C GLN A 110 -7.91 -2.33 6.95
N ARG A 111 -7.66 -1.38 7.87
CA ARG A 111 -8.32 -0.06 7.84
C ARG A 111 -7.78 0.85 6.76
N LEU A 112 -6.51 0.69 6.38
CA LEU A 112 -5.85 1.44 5.32
C LEU A 112 -6.22 0.93 3.92
N ASP A 113 -6.42 -0.38 3.78
CA ASP A 113 -6.70 -1.09 2.54
C ASP A 113 -7.90 -0.50 1.78
N TRP A 114 -9.06 -0.39 2.42
CA TRP A 114 -10.28 0.10 1.75
C TRP A 114 -10.14 1.52 1.17
N PRO A 115 -9.65 2.53 1.93
CA PRO A 115 -9.35 3.85 1.38
C PRO A 115 -8.35 3.85 0.22
N LEU A 116 -7.33 2.98 0.26
CA LEU A 116 -6.35 2.88 -0.83
C LEU A 116 -6.95 2.24 -2.08
N ARG A 117 -7.82 1.23 -1.93
CA ARG A 117 -8.57 0.62 -3.03
C ARG A 117 -9.50 1.62 -3.72
N ILE A 118 -10.25 2.42 -2.96
CA ILE A 118 -11.12 3.47 -3.52
C ILE A 118 -10.30 4.46 -4.37
N LYS A 119 -9.06 4.74 -3.99
CA LYS A 119 -8.15 5.63 -4.70
C LYS A 119 -7.45 4.98 -5.90
N GLY A 120 -7.65 3.67 -6.14
CA GLY A 120 -6.94 2.93 -7.18
C GLY A 120 -5.45 2.70 -6.89
N ILE A 121 -5.04 2.86 -5.62
CA ILE A 121 -3.64 2.68 -5.21
C ILE A 121 -3.33 1.20 -5.00
N VAL A 122 -4.27 0.46 -4.42
CA VAL A 122 -4.16 -0.99 -4.17
C VAL A 122 -5.20 -1.72 -5.01
N SER A 123 -4.79 -2.84 -5.61
CA SER A 123 -5.67 -3.75 -6.34
C SER A 123 -6.72 -4.36 -5.41
N GLY A 124 -7.97 -4.46 -5.88
CA GLY A 124 -9.09 -5.00 -5.09
C GLY A 124 -8.96 -6.48 -4.70
N ASP A 125 -7.96 -7.18 -5.24
CA ASP A 125 -7.73 -8.62 -5.06
C ASP A 125 -6.95 -8.97 -3.79
N GLY A 126 -6.99 -8.13 -2.75
CA GLY A 126 -6.15 -8.25 -1.54
C GLY A 126 -6.33 -9.54 -0.72
N VAL A 127 -5.89 -10.64 -1.31
CA VAL A 127 -5.37 -11.83 -0.70
C VAL A 127 -4.03 -11.38 -0.14
N PHE A 128 -3.98 -11.21 1.18
CA PHE A 128 -2.72 -11.04 1.89
C PHE A 128 -1.93 -12.35 1.71
N PRO A 129 -0.85 -12.41 0.91
CA PRO A 129 0.01 -13.57 0.96
C PRO A 129 0.59 -13.60 2.38
N ARG A 130 0.44 -14.72 3.07
CA ARG A 130 1.15 -14.90 4.33
C ARG A 130 2.66 -14.80 4.03
N PRO A 131 3.48 -14.29 4.95
CA PRO A 131 4.92 -14.09 4.73
C PRO A 131 5.69 -15.38 4.35
N GLU A 132 5.06 -16.54 4.40
CA GLU A 132 5.60 -17.82 3.92
C GLU A 132 5.62 -18.00 2.39
N GLU A 133 4.96 -17.13 1.60
CA GLU A 133 4.87 -17.27 0.12
C GLU A 133 5.80 -16.34 -0.68
N ALA A 134 6.63 -15.52 -0.02
CA ALA A 134 7.53 -14.58 -0.70
C ALA A 134 8.77 -15.23 -1.39
N CYS A 135 8.87 -16.57 -1.40
CA CYS A 135 9.98 -17.27 -2.05
C CYS A 135 9.47 -18.23 -3.11
N THR A 136 9.05 -17.70 -4.26
CA THR A 136 9.14 -18.47 -5.50
C THR A 136 9.87 -17.62 -6.54
N ILE A 137 11.19 -17.60 -6.38
CA ILE A 137 12.09 -17.33 -7.50
C ILE A 137 11.82 -18.44 -8.51
N VAL A 138 11.08 -18.13 -9.57
CA VAL A 138 10.91 -19.04 -10.70
C VAL A 138 12.27 -19.15 -11.40
N PRO A 139 12.86 -20.35 -11.56
CA PRO A 139 14.13 -20.48 -12.26
C PRO A 139 13.95 -20.12 -13.74
N LEU A 140 14.84 -19.26 -14.24
CA LEU A 140 14.99 -18.99 -15.66
C LEU A 140 15.30 -20.30 -16.39
N ARG A 141 14.47 -20.64 -17.37
CA ARG A 141 14.68 -21.75 -18.29
C ARG A 141 15.41 -21.29 -19.54
#